data_AF-A0A936GHP2-F1
#
_entry.id   AF-A0A936GHP2-F1
#
_cell.length_a   1.000
_cell.length_b   1.000
_cell.length_c   1.000
_cell.angle_alpha   90.00
_cell.angle_beta   90.00
_cell.angle_gamma   90.00
#
_symmetry.space_group_name_H-M   'P 1'
#
loop_
_entity.id
_entity.type
_entity.pdbx_description
1 polymer ?
#
loop_
_entity_poly.entity_id
_entity_poly.type
_entity_poly.pdbx_seq_one_letter_code
_entity_poly.pdbx_strand_id
1 'polypeptide(L)' 'MSKQNVEEFLSKGFKDRQFRIKYDNTFQIDVFVKLANEDGFDFTVQELKEVISGNGDIFESNGNPPKKGIWC' A
#
# COMPACT_ATOMS: atom_id res chain seq x y z
N MET A 1 -15.05 7.57 1.78
CA MET A 1 -14.05 8.13 2.71
C MET A 1 -12.74 7.34 2.72
N SER A 2 -12.72 6.03 2.42
CA SER A 2 -11.49 5.23 2.57
C SER A 2 -10.63 5.04 1.29
N LYS A 3 -11.14 5.31 0.07
CA LYS A 3 -10.26 5.46 -1.13
C LYS A 3 -9.27 6.61 -0.98
N GLN A 4 -9.71 7.74 -0.42
CA GLN A 4 -8.85 8.90 -0.20
C GLN A 4 -7.74 8.59 0.82
N ASN A 5 -8.04 7.83 1.88
CA ASN A 5 -7.03 7.35 2.83
C ASN A 5 -6.01 6.42 2.16
N VAL A 6 -6.46 5.54 1.26
CA VAL A 6 -5.56 4.68 0.47
C VAL A 6 -4.67 5.53 -0.44
N GLU A 7 -5.22 6.52 -1.15
CA GLU A 7 -4.43 7.40 -2.02
C GLU A 7 -3.42 8.24 -1.24
N GLU A 8 -3.80 8.80 -0.09
CA GLU A 8 -2.85 9.51 0.79
C GLU A 8 -1.77 8.58 1.33
N PHE A 9 -2.14 7.35 1.70
CA PHE A 9 -1.20 6.33 2.14
C PHE A 9 -0.19 5.96 1.04
N LEU A 10 -0.67 5.74 -0.20
CA LEU A 10 0.17 5.44 -1.35
C LEU A 10 1.10 6.61 -1.67
N SER A 11 0.59 7.85 -1.65
CA SER A 11 1.39 9.06 -1.86
C SER A 11 2.44 9.24 -0.76
N LYS A 12 2.11 8.90 0.50
CA LYS A 12 3.04 8.92 1.63
C LYS A 12 4.15 7.90 1.45
N GLY A 13 3.83 6.66 1.05
CA GLY A 13 4.87 5.66 0.78
C GLY A 13 5.66 5.90 -0.52
N PHE A 14 5.13 6.68 -1.46
CA PHE A 14 5.92 7.19 -2.59
C PHE A 14 6.94 8.26 -2.14
N LYS A 15 6.51 9.20 -1.29
CA LYS A 15 7.37 10.27 -0.76
C LYS A 15 8.36 9.78 0.29
N ASP A 16 7.97 8.81 1.12
CA ASP A 16 8.77 8.31 2.23
C ASP A 16 9.34 6.92 1.94
N ARG A 17 10.66 6.90 1.69
CA ARG A 17 11.38 5.69 1.31
C ARG A 17 11.47 4.66 2.45
N GLN A 18 11.51 5.11 3.71
CA GLN A 18 11.56 4.22 4.88
C GLN A 18 10.22 3.50 5.04
N PHE A 19 9.13 4.25 4.88
CA PHE A 19 7.78 3.73 4.80
C PHE A 19 7.69 2.67 3.70
N ARG A 20 8.08 3.02 2.47
CA ARG A 20 8.12 2.07 1.36
C ARG A 20 8.81 0.77 1.74
N ILE A 21 10.01 0.82 2.29
CA ILE A 21 10.79 -0.37 2.66
C ILE A 21 10.09 -1.19 3.76
N LYS A 22 9.48 -0.56 4.77
CA LYS A 22 8.72 -1.25 5.83
C LYS A 22 7.56 -2.06 5.25
N TYR A 23 6.80 -1.44 4.35
CA TYR A 23 5.62 -2.05 3.74
C TYR A 23 5.94 -3.00 2.58
N ASP A 24 7.05 -2.79 1.89
CA ASP A 24 7.56 -3.67 0.83
C ASP A 24 8.05 -5.00 1.41
N ASN A 25 8.73 -4.96 2.57
CA ASN A 25 9.05 -6.14 3.36
C ASN A 25 7.82 -6.86 3.93
N THR A 26 6.65 -6.21 3.92
CA THR A 26 5.41 -6.79 4.44
C THR A 26 4.68 -7.53 3.32
N PHE A 27 4.93 -8.83 3.15
CA PHE A 27 4.29 -9.63 2.09
C PHE A 27 2.80 -9.90 2.33
N GLN A 28 2.32 -9.74 3.56
CA GLN A 28 0.91 -9.97 3.91
C GLN A 28 0.11 -8.66 3.87
N ILE A 29 -0.89 -8.62 3.00
CA ILE A 29 -1.78 -7.44 2.84
C ILE A 29 -2.58 -7.13 4.11
N ASP A 30 -2.85 -8.14 4.94
CA ASP A 30 -3.55 -8.00 6.23
C ASP A 30 -2.70 -7.19 7.23
N VAL A 31 -1.40 -7.48 7.30
CA VAL A 31 -0.43 -6.76 8.13
C VAL A 31 -0.21 -5.35 7.60
N PHE A 32 -0.22 -5.18 6.27
CA PHE A 32 -0.11 -3.88 5.62
C PHE A 32 -1.27 -2.95 6.03
N VAL A 33 -2.50 -3.46 6.00
CA VAL A 33 -3.69 -2.72 6.42
C VAL A 33 -3.67 -2.43 7.92
N LYS A 34 -3.27 -3.38 8.75
CA LYS A 34 -3.08 -3.13 10.19
C LYS A 34 -2.11 -1.99 10.48
N LEU A 35 -0.95 -2.00 9.82
CA LEU A 35 0.06 -0.96 9.97
C LEU A 35 -0.44 0.40 9.46
N ALA A 36 -1.20 0.42 8.37
CA ALA A 36 -1.80 1.64 7.85
C ALA A 36 -2.84 2.21 8.83
N ASN A 37 -3.69 1.35 9.40
CA ASN A 37 -4.64 1.74 10.45
C ASN A 37 -3.92 2.28 11.70
N GLU A 38 -2.79 1.67 12.11
CA GLU A 38 -1.95 2.18 13.20
C GLU A 38 -1.32 3.55 12.89
N ASP A 39 -0.99 3.82 11.63
CA ASP A 39 -0.44 5.12 11.18
C ASP A 39 -1.53 6.20 11.00
N GLY A 40 -2.80 5.84 11.20
CA GLY A 40 -3.96 6.73 11.11
C GLY A 40 -4.72 6.67 9.78
N PHE A 41 -4.35 5.77 8.87
CA PHE A 41 -5.06 5.54 7.61
C PHE A 41 -6.04 4.38 7.78
N ASP A 42 -7.30 4.71 8.07
CA ASP A 42 -8.36 3.71 8.17
C ASP A 42 -8.81 3.27 6.78
N PHE A 43 -8.43 2.06 6.37
CA PHE A 43 -8.91 1.43 5.13
C PHE A 43 -8.85 -0.09 5.19
N THR A 44 -9.60 -0.77 4.33
CA THR A 44 -9.62 -2.24 4.27
C THR A 44 -8.75 -2.81 3.15
N VAL A 45 -8.43 -4.11 3.25
CA VAL A 45 -7.70 -4.86 2.20
C VAL A 45 -8.42 -4.79 0.85
N GLN A 46 -9.76 -4.86 0.86
CA GLN A 46 -10.56 -4.75 -0.36
C GLN A 46 -10.41 -3.38 -1.01
N GLU A 47 -10.44 -2.31 -0.23
CA GLU A 47 -10.31 -0.94 -0.76
C GLU A 47 -8.91 -0.67 -1.31
N LEU A 48 -7.87 -1.14 -0.61
CA LEU A 48 -6.50 -1.10 -1.14
C LEU A 48 -6.43 -1.82 -2.49
N LYS A 49 -7.00 -3.04 -2.58
CA LYS A 49 -7.07 -3.81 -3.82
C LYS A 49 -7.88 -3.13 -4.93
N GLU A 50 -8.97 -2.47 -4.57
CA GLU A 50 -9.82 -1.73 -5.52
C GLU A 50 -9.09 -0.52 -6.10
N VAL A 51 -8.35 0.23 -5.28
CA VAL A 51 -7.59 1.42 -5.72
C VAL A 51 -6.41 1.01 -6.61
N ILE A 52 -5.58 0.07 -6.16
CA ILE A 52 -4.45 -0.40 -6.99
C ILE A 52 -4.96 -1.04 -8.29
N SER A 53 -5.99 -1.89 -8.23
CA SER A 53 -6.56 -2.51 -9.43
C SER A 53 -7.23 -1.48 -10.35
N GLY A 54 -7.82 -0.42 -9.79
CA GLY A 54 -8.37 0.70 -10.54
C GLY A 54 -7.30 1.51 -11.27
N ASN A 55 -6.10 1.61 -10.69
CA ASN A 55 -4.93 2.24 -11.32
C ASN A 55 -4.19 1.31 -12.30
N GLY A 56 -4.55 0.03 -12.37
CA GLY A 56 -3.82 -0.99 -13.15
C GLY A 56 -2.59 -1.55 -12.44
N ASP A 57 -2.43 -1.24 -11.16
CA ASP A 57 -1.38 -1.77 -10.28
C ASP A 57 -1.85 -3.02 -9.55
N ILE A 58 -0.91 -3.90 -9.24
CA ILE A 58 -1.19 -5.17 -8.57
C ILE A 58 -0.39 -5.21 -7.28
N PHE A 59 -1.00 -5.67 -6.18
CA PHE A 59 -0.28 -6.03 -4.95
C PHE A 59 0.52 -7.35 -5.14
N GLU A 60 1.07 -7.56 -6.33
CA GLU A 60 2.01 -8.64 -6.59
C GLU A 60 3.41 -8.04 -6.64
N SER A 61 4.26 -8.47 -5.70
CA SER A 61 5.68 -8.17 -5.73
C SER A 61 6.31 -8.92 -6.91
N ASN A 62 6.35 -8.29 -8.08
CA ASN A 62 7.05 -8.82 -9.25
C ASN A 62 8.43 -8.18 -9.37
N GLY A 63 9.49 -8.90 -8.99
CA GLY A 63 10.89 -8.50 -9.16
C GLY A 63 11.83 -9.00 -8.05
N ASN A 64 13.12 -9.15 -8.38
CA ASN A 64 14.21 -9.37 -7.43
C ASN A 64 15.15 -8.15 -7.48
N PRO A 65 15.20 -7.29 -6.45
CA PRO A 65 14.49 -7.35 -5.17
C PRO A 65 12.99 -7.06 -5.31
N PRO A 66 12.14 -7.59 -4.41
CA PRO A 66 10.71 -7.31 -4.41
C PRO A 66 10.54 -5.79 -4.36
N LYS A 67 9.77 -5.29 -5.31
CA LYS A 67 9.29 -3.92 -5.30
C LYS A 67 7.81 -4.01 -5.58
N LYS A 68 7.00 -3.56 -4.64
CA LYS A 68 5.59 -3.33 -4.88
C LYS A 68 5.47 -2.10 -5.76
N GLY A 69 4.87 -2.28 -6.93
CA GLY A 69 4.57 -1.21 -7.89
C GLY A 69 3.48 -0.27 -7.42
N ILE A 70 2.77 -0.62 -6.36
CA ILE A 70 1.55 0.05 -5.86
C ILE A 70 1.70 1.52 -5.43
N TRP A 71 2.92 2.07 -5.38
CA TRP A 71 3.17 3.42 -4.87
C TRP A 71 3.05 4.44 -6.00
N CYS A 72 1.96 5.20 -5.98
CA CYS A 72 1.64 6.25 -6.95
C CYS A 72 1.78 7.65 -6.35
#